data_AF-A0A497CS68-F1
#
_entry.id   AF-A0A497CS68-F1
#
_cell.length_a   1.000
_cell.length_b   1.000
_cell.length_c   1.000
_cell.angle_alpha   90.00
_cell.angle_beta   90.00
_cell.angle_gamma   90.00
#
_symmetry.space_group_name_H-M   'P 1'
#
loop_
_entity.id
_entity.type
_entity.pdbx_description
1 polymer ?
#
loop_
_entity_poly.entity_id
_entity_poly.type
_entity_poly.pdbx_seq_one_letter_code
_entity_poly.pdbx_strand_id
1 'polypeptide(L)'
;MWSVIIILILVGLALLVLEILVVPGTGVAGIIGFAVMATGIWMAYTRQGAQAGHITLLVTLGINIIGLVLALRSKTWKKAMLKTEITSKVNTIDSAGLKVGDRGTTIGRCAPMGKANFNDKFFEVSAMEEFVDPET
;
A
#
# COMPACT_ATOMS: atom_id res chain seq x y z
N MET A 1 27.50 -22.35 21.44
CA MET A 1 27.66 -21.29 20.42
C MET A 1 26.47 -21.17 19.46
N TRP A 2 25.57 -22.17 19.38
CA TRP A 2 24.32 -22.08 18.60
C TRP A 2 23.48 -20.83 18.89
N SER A 3 23.37 -20.43 20.15
CA SER A 3 22.56 -19.27 20.56
C SER A 3 22.97 -17.97 19.86
N VAL A 4 24.28 -17.73 19.67
CA VAL A 4 24.77 -16.51 19.02
C VAL A 4 24.45 -16.52 17.52
N ILE A 5 24.57 -17.68 16.88
CA ILE A 5 24.21 -17.87 15.46
C ILE A 5 22.72 -17.60 15.28
N ILE A 6 21.87 -18.19 16.13
CA ILE A 6 20.41 -18.01 16.07
C ILE A 6 20.05 -16.54 16.29
N ILE A 7 20.65 -15.87 17.28
CA ILE A 7 20.42 -14.44 17.54
C ILE A 7 20.82 -13.59 16.33
N LEU A 8 21.97 -13.84 15.71
CA LEU A 8 22.41 -13.09 14.52
C LEU A 8 21.43 -13.26 13.35
N ILE A 9 20.98 -14.50 13.09
CA ILE A 9 19.98 -14.77 12.04
C ILE A 9 18.66 -14.06 12.36
N LEU A 10 18.19 -14.13 13.62
CA LEU A 10 16.95 -13.49 14.05
C LEU A 10 17.03 -11.97 13.97
N VAL A 11 18.15 -11.36 14.37
CA VAL A 11 18.35 -9.91 14.27
C VAL A 11 18.39 -9.47 12.81
N GLY A 12 19.08 -10.20 11.95
CA GLY A 12 19.10 -9.89 10.52
C GLY A 12 17.72 -10.04 9.86
N LEU A 13 16.94 -11.06 10.25
CA LEU A 13 15.54 -11.19 9.81
C LEU A 13 14.65 -10.06 10.35
N ALA A 14 14.82 -9.67 11.61
CA ALA A 14 14.09 -8.58 12.21
C ALA A 14 14.38 -7.24 11.49
N LEU A 15 15.65 -7.00 11.11
CA LEU A 15 16.03 -5.83 10.30
C LEU A 15 15.38 -5.83 8.91
N LEU A 16 15.28 -6.99 8.25
CA LEU A 16 14.54 -7.10 6.99
C LEU A 16 13.05 -6.80 7.16
N VAL A 17 12.43 -7.32 8.23
CA VAL A 17 11.02 -7.03 8.52
C VAL A 17 10.84 -5.54 8.84
N LEU A 18 11.76 -4.96 9.61
CA LEU A 18 11.76 -3.53 9.94
C LEU A 18 11.83 -2.66 8.68
N GLU A 19 12.68 -3.02 7.71
CA GLU A 19 12.74 -2.34 6.42
C GLU A 19 11.39 -2.37 5.70
N ILE A 20 10.77 -3.55 5.61
CA ILE A 20 9.49 -3.72 4.91
C ILE A 20 8.37 -2.93 5.60
N LEU A 21 8.37 -2.84 6.93
CA LEU A 21 7.31 -2.20 7.71
C LEU A 21 7.49 -0.69 7.88
N VAL A 22 8.71 -0.21 8.15
CA VAL A 22 8.97 1.17 8.58
C VAL A 22 9.40 2.05 7.42
N VAL A 23 10.27 1.56 6.54
CA VAL A 23 10.85 2.37 5.46
C VAL A 23 10.87 1.58 4.14
N PRO A 24 9.70 1.33 3.53
CA PRO A 24 9.65 0.69 2.23
C PRO A 24 10.39 1.56 1.20
N GLY A 25 11.41 0.99 0.57
CA GLY A 25 12.14 1.62 -0.54
C GLY A 25 13.56 2.12 -0.24
N THR A 26 14.03 2.12 1.01
CA THR A 26 15.41 2.57 1.32
C THR A 26 16.49 1.50 1.17
N GLY A 27 16.19 0.22 1.38
CA GLY A 27 17.16 -0.88 1.24
C GLY A 27 18.30 -0.92 2.29
N VAL A 28 18.49 0.12 3.10
CA VAL A 28 19.61 0.25 4.05
C VAL A 28 19.54 -0.80 5.16
N ALA A 29 18.38 -0.99 5.78
CA ALA A 29 18.22 -1.94 6.88
C ALA A 29 18.29 -3.39 6.38
N GLY A 30 17.85 -3.65 5.15
CA GLY A 30 17.96 -4.94 4.49
C GLY A 30 19.41 -5.31 4.17
N ILE A 31 20.21 -4.35 3.68
CA ILE A 31 21.65 -4.57 3.44
C ILE A 31 22.38 -4.88 4.76
N ILE A 32 22.11 -4.10 5.81
CA ILE A 32 22.70 -4.34 7.14
C ILE A 32 22.24 -5.70 7.69
N GLY A 33 20.95 -6.02 7.58
CA GLY A 33 20.40 -7.30 8.00
C GLY A 33 21.05 -8.47 7.25
N PHE A 34 21.26 -8.34 5.95
CA PHE A 34 21.94 -9.35 5.14
C PHE A 34 23.39 -9.56 5.56
N ALA A 35 24.13 -8.48 5.85
CA ALA A 35 25.49 -8.56 6.38
C ALA A 35 25.53 -9.28 7.75
N VAL A 36 24.57 -8.98 8.63
CA VAL A 36 24.45 -9.66 9.93
C VAL A 36 24.11 -11.15 9.77
N MET A 37 23.22 -11.50 8.85
CA MET A 37 22.93 -12.91 8.53
C MET A 37 24.17 -13.62 7.95
N ALA A 38 24.90 -12.97 7.04
CA ALA A 38 26.11 -13.53 6.44
C ALA A 38 27.20 -13.81 7.47
N THR A 39 27.40 -12.90 8.45
CA THR A 39 28.35 -13.14 9.55
C THR A 39 27.89 -14.29 10.46
N GLY A 40 26.58 -14.41 10.73
CA GLY A 40 26.00 -15.56 11.44
C GLY A 40 26.27 -16.90 10.74
N ILE A 41 26.08 -16.95 9.42
CA ILE A 41 26.36 -18.14 8.60
C ILE A 41 27.86 -18.47 8.60
N TRP A 42 28.72 -17.47 8.41
CA TRP A 42 30.18 -17.67 8.46
C TRP A 42 30.63 -18.24 9.81
N MET A 43 30.03 -17.75 10.90
CA MET A 43 30.29 -18.26 12.24
C MET A 43 29.77 -19.69 12.44
N ALA A 44 28.68 -20.08 11.76
CA ALA A 44 28.19 -21.45 11.76
C ALA A 44 29.18 -22.41 11.07
N TYR A 45 29.75 -22.02 9.92
CA TYR A 45 30.77 -22.81 9.24
C TYR A 45 32.05 -22.99 10.07
N THR A 46 32.52 -21.91 10.69
CA THR A 46 33.79 -21.93 11.43
C THR A 46 33.69 -22.65 12.78
N ARG A 47 32.55 -22.56 13.48
CA ARG A 47 32.41 -23.11 14.84
C ARG A 47 31.70 -24.45 14.92
N GLN A 48 30.76 -24.73 14.02
CA GLN A 48 29.94 -25.96 14.05
C GLN A 48 30.26 -26.94 12.93
N GLY A 49 31.20 -26.58 12.05
CA GLY A 49 31.64 -27.42 10.95
C GLY A 49 30.79 -27.29 9.68
N ALA A 50 31.30 -27.85 8.59
CA ALA A 50 30.73 -27.66 7.25
C ALA A 50 29.29 -28.17 7.12
N GLN A 51 28.95 -29.31 7.74
CA GLN A 51 27.58 -29.85 7.69
C GLN A 51 26.56 -28.91 8.33
N ALA A 52 26.85 -28.36 9.51
CA ALA A 52 25.97 -27.40 10.17
C ALA A 52 25.89 -26.07 9.40
N GLY A 53 27.00 -25.63 8.80
CA GLY A 53 27.03 -24.45 7.94
C GLY A 53 26.11 -24.57 6.72
N HIS A 54 26.15 -25.71 6.01
CA HIS A 54 25.28 -25.95 4.86
C HIS A 54 23.79 -25.96 5.22
N ILE A 55 23.43 -26.60 6.34
CA ILE A 55 22.05 -26.61 6.84
C ILE A 55 21.59 -25.18 7.17
N THR A 56 22.42 -24.42 7.90
CA THR A 56 22.10 -23.04 8.29
C THR A 56 21.93 -22.14 7.06
N LEU A 57 22.81 -22.29 6.06
CA LEU A 57 22.73 -21.58 4.79
C LEU A 57 21.42 -21.89 4.05
N LEU A 58 21.09 -23.17 3.87
CA LEU A 58 19.87 -23.59 3.15
C LEU A 58 18.60 -23.08 3.84
N VAL A 59 18.53 -23.18 5.16
CA VAL A 59 17.39 -22.69 5.94
C VAL A 59 17.26 -21.18 5.81
N THR A 60 18.36 -20.44 6.00
CA THR A 60 18.35 -18.97 5.93
C THR A 60 17.96 -18.48 4.53
N LEU A 61 18.51 -19.11 3.49
CA LEU A 61 18.19 -18.78 2.10
C LEU A 61 16.72 -19.08 1.78
N GLY A 62 16.21 -20.23 2.23
CA GLY A 62 14.80 -20.60 2.08
C GLY A 62 13.86 -19.57 2.73
N ILE A 63 14.13 -19.18 3.97
CA ILE A 63 13.36 -18.14 4.68
C ILE A 63 13.41 -16.81 3.94
N ASN A 64 14.59 -16.42 3.43
CA ASN A 64 14.76 -15.15 2.72
C ASN A 64 13.97 -15.13 1.39
N ILE A 65 14.05 -16.22 0.61
CA ILE A 65 13.29 -16.36 -0.65
C ILE A 65 11.78 -16.36 -0.38
N ILE A 66 11.32 -17.12 0.62
CA ILE A 66 9.91 -17.14 1.02
C ILE A 66 9.48 -15.73 1.45
N GLY A 67 10.28 -15.05 2.27
CA GLY A 67 10.05 -13.68 2.71
C GLY A 67 9.95 -12.70 1.53
N LEU A 68 10.87 -12.81 0.56
CA LEU A 68 10.87 -12.00 -0.65
C LEU A 68 9.65 -12.27 -1.54
N VAL A 69 9.29 -13.54 -1.75
CA VAL A 69 8.10 -13.91 -2.51
C VAL A 69 6.83 -13.43 -1.82
N LEU A 70 6.75 -13.52 -0.50
CA LEU A 70 5.64 -12.98 0.30
C LEU A 70 5.58 -11.44 0.24
N ALA A 71 6.74 -10.76 0.28
CA ALA A 71 6.83 -9.31 0.19
C ALA A 71 6.43 -8.79 -1.20
N LEU A 72 6.91 -9.45 -2.27
CA LEU A 72 6.59 -9.14 -3.67
C LEU A 72 5.16 -9.55 -4.06
N ARG A 73 4.60 -10.61 -3.44
CA ARG A 73 3.18 -10.91 -3.60
C ARG A 73 2.36 -9.81 -2.93
N SER A 74 1.86 -8.90 -3.76
CA SER A 74 0.84 -7.88 -3.46
C SER A 74 -0.38 -8.42 -2.68
N LYS A 75 -0.63 -9.75 -2.71
CA LYS A 75 -1.68 -10.42 -1.91
C LYS A 75 -1.39 -10.50 -0.39
N THR A 76 -0.15 -10.40 0.08
CA THR A 76 0.17 -10.42 1.53
C THR A 76 -0.19 -9.10 2.20
N TRP A 77 0.04 -8.01 1.49
CA TRP A 77 -0.38 -6.67 1.88
C TRP A 77 -1.90 -6.58 2.04
N LYS A 78 -2.69 -7.28 1.21
CA LYS A 78 -4.16 -7.28 1.28
C LYS A 78 -4.73 -7.87 2.60
N LYS A 79 -3.91 -8.58 3.39
CA LYS A 79 -4.32 -9.20 4.68
C LYS A 79 -3.74 -8.48 5.91
N ALA A 80 -2.63 -7.76 5.75
CA ALA A 80 -1.99 -6.95 6.79
C ALA A 80 -2.37 -5.46 6.72
N MET A 81 -2.85 -4.99 5.56
CA MET A 81 -3.43 -3.67 5.41
C MET A 81 -4.81 -3.72 6.06
N LEU A 82 -4.94 -3.05 7.21
CA LEU A 82 -6.25 -2.68 7.74
C LEU A 82 -7.01 -2.06 6.59
N LYS A 83 -8.17 -2.63 6.31
CA LYS A 83 -9.11 -2.17 5.28
C LYS A 83 -9.66 -0.83 5.74
N THR A 84 -8.83 0.22 5.77
CA THR A 84 -9.30 1.57 5.48
C THR A 84 -9.61 1.56 3.99
N GLU A 85 -10.70 0.87 3.68
CA GLU A 85 -11.58 1.30 2.63
C GLU A 85 -11.89 2.75 3.01
N ILE A 86 -11.19 3.69 2.37
CA ILE A 86 -11.81 4.97 2.12
C ILE A 86 -13.04 4.60 1.29
N THR A 87 -14.14 4.38 2.00
CA THR A 87 -15.49 4.57 1.51
C THR A 87 -15.68 6.07 1.34
N SER A 88 -14.78 6.71 0.58
CA SER A 88 -15.24 7.79 -0.28
C SER A 88 -15.98 7.09 -1.41
N LYS A 89 -17.13 6.52 -1.06
CA LYS A 89 -18.32 6.74 -1.84
C LYS A 89 -18.43 8.26 -1.86
N VAL A 90 -17.68 8.90 -2.77
CA VAL A 90 -18.12 10.15 -3.37
C VAL A 90 -19.54 9.81 -3.73
N ASN A 91 -20.45 10.44 -3.00
CA ASN A 91 -21.86 10.32 -3.21
C ASN A 91 -22.03 10.74 -4.67
N THR A 92 -21.91 9.78 -5.60
CA THR A 92 -22.29 9.94 -6.99
C THR A 92 -23.77 10.13 -6.85
N ILE A 93 -24.14 11.41 -6.75
CA ILE A 93 -25.49 11.88 -6.64
C ILE A 93 -26.21 11.15 -7.76
N ASP A 94 -27.01 10.20 -7.32
CA ASP A 94 -28.04 9.46 -8.02
C ASP A 94 -28.23 9.98 -9.46
N SER A 95 -27.33 9.60 -10.36
CA SER A 95 -27.42 9.93 -11.79
C SER A 95 -28.55 9.12 -12.44
N ALA A 96 -29.27 8.33 -11.65
CA ALA A 96 -30.42 7.52 -12.04
C ALA A 96 -31.69 8.36 -12.27
N GLY A 97 -31.68 9.66 -11.98
CA GLY A 97 -32.85 10.53 -12.10
C GLY A 97 -32.86 11.47 -13.32
N LEU A 98 -31.70 11.90 -13.83
CA LEU A 98 -31.65 12.87 -14.93
C LEU A 98 -31.68 12.17 -16.30
N LYS A 99 -32.67 12.53 -17.11
CA LYS A 99 -32.68 12.20 -18.54
C LYS A 99 -32.28 13.42 -19.37
N VAL A 100 -31.68 13.17 -20.52
CA VAL A 100 -31.36 14.21 -21.50
C VAL A 100 -32.68 14.86 -21.95
N GLY A 101 -32.90 16.12 -21.58
CA GLY A 101 -34.14 16.87 -21.83
C GLY A 101 -34.84 17.40 -20.59
N ASP A 102 -34.43 16.99 -19.38
CA ASP A 102 -34.99 17.54 -18.14
C ASP A 102 -34.63 19.03 -17.97
N ARG A 103 -35.63 19.84 -17.60
CA ARG A 103 -35.46 21.25 -17.27
C ARG A 103 -35.27 21.41 -15.77
N GLY A 104 -34.26 22.17 -15.39
CA GLY A 104 -33.97 22.55 -14.01
C GLY A 104 -33.64 24.03 -13.95
N THR A 105 -33.69 24.59 -12.75
CA THR A 105 -33.48 26.01 -12.52
C THR A 105 -32.19 26.22 -11.75
N THR A 106 -31.35 27.11 -12.25
CA THR A 106 -30.12 27.54 -11.56
C THR A 106 -30.47 28.32 -10.29
N ILE A 107 -29.84 28.00 -9.15
CA ILE A 107 -30.11 28.71 -7.87
C ILE A 107 -29.23 29.95 -7.75
N GLY A 108 -28.11 29.93 -8.45
CA GLY A 108 -27.13 31.00 -8.44
C GLY A 108 -26.47 31.13 -9.80
N ARG A 109 -25.75 32.23 -9.92
CA ARG A 109 -24.81 32.53 -11.01
C ARG A 109 -23.94 31.30 -11.32
N CYS A 110 -24.15 30.66 -12.47
CA CYS A 110 -23.35 29.54 -12.98
C CYS A 110 -22.28 30.01 -14.00
N ALA A 111 -21.06 30.35 -13.54
CA ALA A 111 -19.93 30.81 -14.38
C ALA A 111 -18.62 30.08 -14.04
N PRO A 112 -18.11 29.18 -14.90
CA PRO A 112 -18.83 28.27 -15.80
C PRO A 112 -19.43 27.07 -15.04
N MET A 113 -19.14 26.92 -13.74
CA MET A 113 -19.69 25.88 -12.86
C MET A 113 -20.65 26.50 -11.85
N GLY A 114 -21.73 25.80 -11.53
CA GLY A 114 -22.74 26.27 -10.60
C GLY A 114 -23.60 25.13 -10.07
N LYS A 115 -24.62 25.49 -9.28
CA LYS A 115 -25.61 24.54 -8.76
C LYS A 115 -26.97 24.85 -9.35
N ALA A 116 -27.61 23.82 -9.88
CA ALA A 116 -28.97 23.89 -10.38
C ALA A 116 -29.84 22.84 -9.71
N ASN A 117 -31.10 23.18 -9.52
CA ASN A 117 -32.12 22.29 -8.99
C ASN A 117 -32.82 21.60 -10.16
N PHE A 118 -32.70 20.28 -10.23
CA PHE A 118 -33.50 19.44 -11.12
C PHE A 118 -34.38 18.55 -10.26
N ASN A 119 -35.71 18.71 -10.38
CA ASN A 119 -36.69 17.83 -9.74
C ASN A 119 -36.48 17.70 -8.21
N ASP A 120 -36.33 18.85 -7.53
CA ASP A 120 -36.08 19.00 -6.09
C ASP A 120 -34.74 18.45 -5.58
N LYS A 121 -33.82 18.14 -6.51
CA LYS A 121 -32.46 17.67 -6.21
C LYS A 121 -31.43 18.65 -6.76
N PHE A 122 -30.41 18.93 -5.95
CA PHE A 122 -29.31 19.82 -6.31
C PHE A 122 -28.21 19.07 -7.06
N PHE A 123 -27.87 19.54 -8.25
CA PHE A 123 -26.79 19.00 -9.07
C PHE A 123 -25.77 20.09 -9.41
N GLU A 124 -24.51 19.70 -9.54
CA GLU A 124 -23.48 20.55 -10.12
C GLU A 124 -23.63 20.54 -11.64
N VAL A 125 -23.75 21.73 -12.22
CA VAL A 125 -23.89 21.94 -13.65
C VAL A 125 -22.76 22.81 -14.17
N SER A 126 -22.39 22.58 -15.42
CA SER A 126 -21.49 23.43 -16.18
C SER A 126 -22.29 24.16 -17.26
N ALA A 127 -22.14 25.48 -17.35
CA ALA A 127 -22.63 26.27 -18.46
C ALA A 127 -21.86 25.89 -19.74
N MET A 128 -22.58 25.71 -20.86
CA MET A 128 -21.98 25.37 -22.17
C MET A 128 -21.35 26.57 -22.87
N GLU A 129 -21.78 27.80 -22.55
CA GLU A 129 -21.32 29.02 -23.19
C GLU A 129 -20.42 29.82 -22.25
N GLU A 130 -20.92 30.87 -21.60
CA GLU A 130 -20.10 31.76 -20.76
C GLU A 130 -20.66 31.88 -19.34
N PHE A 131 -21.99 32.02 -19.22
CA PHE A 131 -22.66 32.19 -17.94
C PHE A 131 -24.17 31.90 -17.93
N VAL A 132 -24.59 31.15 -16.91
CA VAL A 132 -25.93 30.93 -16.34
C VAL A 132 -26.49 32.03 -15.43
N ASP A 133 -27.33 32.98 -15.87
CA ASP A 133 -28.00 33.89 -14.91
C ASP A 133 -28.87 33.11 -13.91
N PRO A 134 -28.89 33.50 -12.63
CA PRO A 134 -29.66 32.79 -11.60
C PRO A 134 -31.14 32.75 -11.94
N GLU A 135 -31.83 31.69 -11.51
CA GLU A 135 -33.26 31.45 -11.73
C GLU A 135 -33.69 31.19 -13.18
N THR A 136 -32.73 30.89 -14.05
CA THR A 136 -32.96 30.37 -15.41
C THR A 136 -32.89 28.84 -15.40
#